data_AF-A0A6N4QFA7-F1
#
_entry.id   AF-A0A6N4QFA7-F1
#
_cell.length_a   1.000
_cell.length_b   1.000
_cell.length_c   1.000
_cell.angle_alpha   90.00
_cell.angle_beta   90.00
_cell.angle_gamma   90.00
#
_symmetry.space_group_name_H-M   'P 1'
#
loop_
_entity.id
_entity.type
_entity.pdbx_description
1 polymer ?
#
loop_
_entity_poly.entity_id
_entity_poly.type
_entity_poly.pdbx_seq_one_letter_code
_entity_poly.pdbx_strand_id
1 'polypeptide(L)'
;MPDPSRHSQSWYSSDIQINLLNFFHLFEECWQSQKDFLKRMIKWYLDCSKFDTSQENILILGQALLESFFYEIYVLKKKIFQNSDSFEKLIASDKIRLTLDYLNIPFEISIESTYLKAAAKNENWIDIPHALTSIRNNIVHPKKNQKMNSLGERVIGEATRIIIYYSELLILYLLNYKGKIISRTKISTKPEPVPWEIEKS
;
A
#
# COMPACT_ATOMS: atom_id res chain seq x y z
N MET A 1 -1.45 -3.82 -31.22
CA MET A 1 -1.29 -3.02 -29.99
C MET A 1 -0.46 -3.84 -29.01
N PRO A 2 0.69 -3.36 -28.53
CA PRO A 2 1.39 -4.03 -27.45
C PRO A 2 0.53 -3.89 -26.18
N ASP A 3 0.39 -5.00 -25.47
CA ASP A 3 -0.32 -5.09 -24.19
C ASP A 3 0.35 -4.15 -23.16
N PRO A 4 -0.35 -3.13 -22.66
CA PRO A 4 0.20 -2.17 -21.69
C PRO A 4 0.57 -2.81 -20.34
N SER A 5 0.17 -4.06 -20.08
CA SER A 5 0.53 -4.79 -18.87
C SER A 5 1.94 -5.40 -18.88
N ARG A 6 2.64 -5.43 -20.04
CA ARG A 6 3.96 -6.07 -20.15
C ARG A 6 5.10 -5.33 -19.44
N HIS A 7 4.87 -4.11 -18.96
CA HIS A 7 5.92 -3.28 -18.34
C HIS A 7 5.63 -2.83 -16.92
N SER A 8 4.47 -3.18 -16.33
CA SER A 8 4.25 -2.93 -14.90
C SER A 8 4.80 -4.10 -14.09
N GLN A 9 5.84 -3.84 -13.29
CA GLN A 9 6.22 -4.76 -12.22
C GLN A 9 4.97 -4.99 -11.36
N SER A 10 4.50 -6.22 -11.27
CA SER A 10 3.33 -6.65 -10.48
C SER A 10 3.82 -7.59 -9.38
N TRP A 11 2.99 -7.84 -8.38
CA TRP A 11 3.24 -8.87 -7.38
C TRP A 11 3.34 -10.28 -7.98
N TYR A 12 2.81 -10.49 -9.19
CA TYR A 12 2.83 -11.76 -9.93
C TYR A 12 4.00 -11.85 -10.92
N SER A 13 4.61 -13.04 -11.02
CA SER A 13 5.45 -13.43 -12.15
C SER A 13 5.10 -14.84 -12.61
N SER A 14 5.59 -15.23 -13.80
CA SER A 14 5.50 -16.60 -14.31
C SER A 14 6.08 -17.66 -13.38
N ASP A 15 6.95 -17.27 -12.45
CA ASP A 15 7.56 -18.18 -11.45
C ASP A 15 6.63 -18.45 -10.26
N ILE A 16 5.53 -17.69 -10.13
CA ILE A 16 4.50 -17.93 -9.13
C ILE A 16 3.44 -18.85 -9.75
N GLN A 17 3.40 -20.10 -9.28
CA GLN A 17 2.27 -20.98 -9.60
C GLN A 17 1.03 -20.53 -8.84
N ILE A 18 0.11 -19.89 -9.54
CA ILE A 18 -1.22 -19.56 -9.02
C ILE A 18 -2.23 -20.56 -9.58
N ASN A 19 -2.96 -21.23 -8.69
CA ASN A 19 -4.18 -21.91 -9.08
C ASN A 19 -5.27 -20.85 -9.31
N LEU A 20 -5.48 -20.49 -10.57
CA LEU A 20 -6.44 -19.45 -10.97
C LEU A 20 -7.88 -19.77 -10.54
N LEU A 21 -8.26 -21.06 -10.51
CA LEU A 21 -9.59 -21.47 -10.07
C LEU A 21 -9.77 -21.14 -8.58
N ASN A 22 -8.78 -21.50 -7.74
CA ASN A 22 -8.81 -21.17 -6.31
C ASN A 22 -8.80 -19.65 -6.09
N PHE A 23 -7.97 -18.91 -6.83
CA PHE A 23 -7.94 -17.45 -6.71
C PHE A 23 -9.28 -16.81 -7.11
N PHE A 24 -9.93 -17.33 -8.14
CA PHE A 24 -11.25 -16.88 -8.56
C PHE A 24 -12.32 -17.20 -7.50
N HIS A 25 -12.26 -18.36 -6.85
CA HIS A 25 -13.14 -18.67 -5.72
C HIS A 25 -12.99 -17.67 -4.57
N LEU A 26 -11.75 -17.33 -4.19
CA LEU A 26 -11.47 -16.30 -3.19
C LEU A 26 -12.06 -14.93 -3.58
N PHE A 27 -11.95 -14.57 -4.86
CA PHE A 27 -12.56 -13.36 -5.40
C PHE A 27 -14.09 -13.39 -5.28
N GLU A 28 -14.73 -14.47 -5.71
CA GLU A 28 -16.20 -14.61 -5.64
C GLU A 28 -16.70 -14.56 -4.19
N GLU A 29 -16.03 -15.24 -3.26
CA GLU A 29 -16.37 -15.19 -1.83
C GLU A 29 -16.28 -13.76 -1.26
N CYS A 30 -15.21 -13.04 -1.59
CA CYS A 30 -15.07 -11.64 -1.18
C CYS A 30 -16.11 -10.74 -1.89
N TRP A 31 -16.43 -11.02 -3.15
CA TRP A 31 -17.41 -10.27 -3.92
C TRP A 31 -18.82 -10.41 -3.34
N GLN A 32 -19.23 -11.61 -2.90
CA GLN A 32 -20.54 -11.81 -2.28
C GLN A 32 -20.66 -11.11 -0.92
N SER A 33 -19.57 -11.04 -0.15
CA SER A 33 -19.59 -10.48 1.21
C SER A 33 -19.32 -8.99 1.29
N GLN A 34 -18.43 -8.45 0.45
CA GLN A 34 -17.87 -7.09 0.57
C GLN A 34 -17.75 -6.39 -0.80
N LYS A 35 -18.67 -6.67 -1.72
CA LYS A 35 -18.68 -6.18 -3.11
C LYS A 35 -18.24 -4.73 -3.28
N ASP A 36 -18.89 -3.81 -2.56
CA ASP A 36 -18.68 -2.37 -2.75
C ASP A 36 -17.32 -1.90 -2.23
N PHE A 37 -16.83 -2.52 -1.16
CA PHE A 37 -15.49 -2.26 -0.65
C PHE A 37 -14.44 -2.81 -1.61
N LEU A 38 -14.57 -4.08 -2.01
CA LEU A 38 -13.65 -4.73 -2.96
C LEU A 38 -13.57 -3.97 -4.29
N LYS A 39 -14.73 -3.61 -4.88
CA LYS A 39 -14.81 -2.85 -6.13
C LYS A 39 -14.08 -1.51 -6.03
N ARG A 40 -14.23 -0.81 -4.89
CA ARG A 40 -13.56 0.47 -4.64
C ARG A 40 -12.05 0.31 -4.50
N MET A 41 -11.60 -0.67 -3.73
CA MET A 41 -10.17 -0.93 -3.52
C MET A 41 -9.48 -1.31 -4.84
N ILE A 42 -10.09 -2.22 -5.62
CA ILE A 42 -9.57 -2.58 -6.95
C ILE A 42 -9.56 -1.35 -7.87
N LYS A 43 -10.63 -0.55 -7.89
CA LYS A 43 -10.66 0.66 -8.72
C LYS A 43 -9.54 1.62 -8.39
N TRP A 44 -9.35 1.96 -7.11
CA TRP A 44 -8.29 2.88 -6.69
C TRP A 44 -6.89 2.32 -6.96
N TYR A 45 -6.68 1.03 -6.76
CA TYR A 45 -5.43 0.37 -7.12
C TYR A 45 -5.16 0.41 -8.63
N LEU A 46 -6.17 0.14 -9.47
CA LEU A 46 -6.04 0.24 -10.92
C LEU A 46 -5.73 1.68 -11.35
N ASP A 47 -6.40 2.67 -10.74
CA ASP A 47 -6.12 4.08 -11.00
C ASP A 47 -4.69 4.45 -10.57
N CYS A 48 -4.13 3.86 -9.51
CA CYS A 48 -2.72 4.04 -9.13
C CYS A 48 -1.72 3.33 -10.07
N SER A 49 -2.15 2.31 -10.80
CA SER A 49 -1.27 1.43 -11.58
C SER A 49 -1.25 1.75 -13.08
N LYS A 50 -2.04 2.75 -13.52
CA LYS A 50 -2.04 3.21 -14.91
C LYS A 50 -0.76 3.96 -15.25
N PHE A 51 -0.30 3.77 -16.49
CA PHE A 51 0.94 4.37 -16.99
C PHE A 51 0.94 5.91 -16.99
N ASP A 52 -0.22 6.53 -17.19
CA ASP A 52 -0.40 7.98 -17.32
C ASP A 52 -0.76 8.69 -16.01
N THR A 53 -0.82 7.96 -14.89
CA THR A 53 -1.16 8.56 -13.60
C THR A 53 0.06 9.23 -12.99
N SER A 54 -0.07 10.52 -12.66
CA SER A 54 1.01 11.28 -12.02
C SER A 54 1.36 10.71 -10.64
N GLN A 55 2.62 10.85 -10.23
CA GLN A 55 3.09 10.31 -8.95
C GLN A 55 2.33 10.90 -7.76
N GLU A 56 1.92 12.17 -7.85
CA GLU A 56 1.10 12.86 -6.86
C GLU A 56 -0.26 12.19 -6.69
N ASN A 57 -0.92 11.88 -7.81
CA ASN A 57 -2.21 11.20 -7.80
C ASN A 57 -2.09 9.80 -7.21
N ILE A 58 -1.00 9.09 -7.51
CA ILE A 58 -0.75 7.76 -6.92
C ILE A 58 -0.59 7.86 -5.41
N LEU A 59 0.16 8.84 -4.90
CA LEU A 59 0.37 9.02 -3.46
C LEU A 59 -0.94 9.40 -2.74
N ILE A 60 -1.76 10.25 -3.34
CA ILE A 60 -3.05 10.66 -2.77
C ILE A 60 -4.04 9.48 -2.75
N LEU A 61 -4.24 8.81 -3.88
CA LEU A 61 -5.19 7.69 -4.01
C LEU A 61 -4.73 6.47 -3.22
N GLY A 62 -3.44 6.13 -3.28
CA GLY A 62 -2.85 5.05 -2.52
C GLY A 62 -3.04 5.26 -1.03
N GLN A 63 -2.82 6.47 -0.51
CA GLN A 63 -3.02 6.74 0.91
C GLN A 63 -4.50 6.61 1.33
N ALA A 64 -5.43 7.09 0.49
CA ALA A 64 -6.86 6.93 0.74
C ALA A 64 -7.27 5.44 0.79
N LEU A 65 -6.66 4.61 -0.07
CA LEU A 65 -6.83 3.15 -0.04
C LEU A 65 -6.33 2.56 1.29
N LEU A 66 -5.10 2.88 1.71
CA LEU A 66 -4.55 2.36 2.97
C LEU A 66 -5.40 2.79 4.19
N GLU A 67 -5.83 4.05 4.26
CA GLU A 67 -6.67 4.56 5.34
C GLU A 67 -8.09 3.93 5.34
N SER A 68 -8.61 3.54 4.17
CA SER A 68 -9.89 2.84 4.10
C SER A 68 -9.84 1.43 4.68
N PHE A 69 -8.70 0.74 4.55
CA PHE A 69 -8.48 -0.55 5.20
C PHE A 69 -8.42 -0.44 6.72
N PHE A 70 -7.85 0.64 7.26
CA PHE A 70 -7.90 0.89 8.69
C PHE A 70 -9.36 0.93 9.19
N TYR A 71 -10.22 1.68 8.51
CA TYR A 71 -11.64 1.78 8.86
C TYR A 71 -12.34 0.42 8.78
N GLU A 72 -12.14 -0.30 7.68
CA GLU A 72 -12.70 -1.64 7.47
C GLU A 72 -12.30 -2.62 8.60
N ILE A 73 -11.03 -2.66 8.97
CA ILE A 73 -10.50 -3.59 9.97
C ILE A 73 -10.90 -3.17 11.38
N TYR A 74 -10.61 -1.94 11.78
CA TYR A 74 -10.68 -1.52 13.19
C TYR A 74 -12.06 -1.03 13.61
N VAL A 75 -12.81 -0.38 12.70
CA VAL A 75 -14.12 0.19 13.01
C VAL A 75 -15.23 -0.82 12.69
N LEU A 76 -15.24 -1.39 11.48
CA LEU A 76 -16.32 -2.27 11.05
C LEU A 76 -16.15 -3.69 11.59
N LYS A 77 -15.00 -4.33 11.34
CA LYS A 77 -14.77 -5.75 11.70
C LYS A 77 -14.47 -5.96 13.18
N LYS A 78 -13.47 -5.26 13.73
CA LYS A 78 -13.03 -5.46 15.12
C LYS A 78 -13.85 -4.68 16.15
N LYS A 79 -14.62 -3.68 15.71
CA LYS A 79 -15.45 -2.83 16.57
C LYS A 79 -14.70 -2.08 17.68
N ILE A 80 -13.38 -1.87 17.52
CA ILE A 80 -12.51 -1.28 18.56
C ILE A 80 -12.85 0.20 18.81
N PHE A 81 -13.27 0.93 17.77
CA PHE A 81 -13.56 2.36 17.84
C PHE A 81 -15.05 2.71 17.66
N GLN A 82 -15.97 1.74 17.77
CA GLN A 82 -17.40 1.99 17.45
C GLN A 82 -18.10 3.01 18.35
N ASN A 83 -17.63 3.17 19.59
CA ASN A 83 -18.28 4.01 20.59
C ASN A 83 -17.49 5.29 20.91
N SER A 84 -16.50 5.63 20.07
CA SER A 84 -15.69 6.83 20.30
C SER A 84 -15.15 7.38 19.00
N ASP A 85 -15.25 8.70 18.81
CA ASP A 85 -14.57 9.44 17.73
C ASP A 85 -13.05 9.52 17.95
N SER A 86 -12.49 8.68 18.83
CA SER A 86 -11.06 8.62 19.12
C SER A 86 -10.24 8.21 17.90
N PHE A 87 -10.83 7.45 16.96
CA PHE A 87 -10.16 7.11 15.69
C PHE A 87 -10.00 8.33 14.75
N GLU A 88 -10.83 9.37 14.89
CA GLU A 88 -10.69 10.60 14.11
C GLU A 88 -9.45 11.39 14.53
N LYS A 89 -9.03 11.23 15.79
CA LYS A 89 -7.82 11.86 16.34
C LYS A 89 -6.53 11.19 15.90
N LEU A 90 -6.59 9.96 15.38
CA LEU A 90 -5.41 9.28 14.85
C LEU A 90 -4.99 9.95 13.54
N ILE A 91 -3.71 10.35 13.49
CA ILE A 91 -3.12 10.84 12.26
C ILE A 91 -3.00 9.71 11.23
N ALA A 92 -2.96 10.07 9.96
CA ALA A 92 -2.93 9.09 8.87
C ALA A 92 -1.80 8.07 9.01
N SER A 93 -0.62 8.47 9.49
CA SER A 93 0.52 7.56 9.63
C SER A 93 0.27 6.49 10.68
N ASP A 94 -0.43 6.81 11.77
CA ASP A 94 -0.78 5.85 12.81
C ASP A 94 -1.85 4.87 12.33
N LYS A 95 -2.85 5.34 11.56
CA LYS A 95 -3.85 4.47 10.94
C LYS A 95 -3.20 3.44 10.00
N ILE A 96 -2.22 3.90 9.21
CA ILE A 96 -1.47 3.04 8.31
C ILE A 96 -0.59 2.07 9.11
N ARG A 97 0.18 2.53 10.12
CA ARG A 97 0.96 1.65 11.00
C ARG A 97 0.13 0.54 11.62
N LEU A 98 -1.00 0.88 12.23
CA LEU A 98 -1.89 -0.07 12.88
C LEU A 98 -2.41 -1.11 11.87
N THR A 99 -2.67 -0.70 10.64
CA THR A 99 -3.09 -1.61 9.57
C THR A 99 -1.96 -2.55 9.16
N LEU A 100 -0.76 -2.02 8.91
CA LEU A 100 0.38 -2.83 8.47
C LEU A 100 0.86 -3.79 9.56
N ASP A 101 0.94 -3.34 10.81
CA ASP A 101 1.31 -4.18 11.97
C ASP A 101 0.32 -5.33 12.18
N TYR A 102 -0.98 -5.05 12.06
CA TYR A 102 -2.01 -6.08 12.17
C TYR A 102 -1.88 -7.19 11.12
N LEU A 103 -1.37 -6.85 9.95
CA LEU A 103 -1.18 -7.76 8.82
C LEU A 103 0.25 -8.34 8.75
N ASN A 104 1.08 -8.07 9.77
CA ASN A 104 2.49 -8.43 9.81
C ASN A 104 3.30 -7.89 8.61
N ILE A 105 2.86 -6.81 7.97
CA ILE A 105 3.56 -6.20 6.83
C ILE A 105 4.68 -5.31 7.38
N PRO A 106 5.96 -5.56 7.03
CA PRO A 106 7.06 -4.70 7.47
C PRO A 106 6.91 -3.28 6.94
N PHE A 107 7.16 -2.31 7.81
CA PHE A 107 6.99 -0.89 7.51
C PHE A 107 8.15 -0.01 7.97
N GLU A 108 9.25 -0.63 8.40
CA GLU A 108 10.53 0.02 8.62
C GLU A 108 11.13 0.48 7.29
N ILE A 109 11.92 1.55 7.33
CA ILE A 109 12.63 2.04 6.14
C ILE A 109 13.77 1.06 5.81
N SER A 110 13.59 0.27 4.75
CA SER A 110 14.55 -0.75 4.33
C SER A 110 15.80 -0.12 3.68
N ILE A 111 16.87 -0.92 3.59
CA ILE A 111 18.11 -0.50 2.90
C ILE A 111 17.93 -0.36 1.38
N GLU A 112 16.92 -1.00 0.81
CA GLU A 112 16.66 -1.00 -0.63
C GLU A 112 16.02 0.31 -1.11
N SER A 113 15.39 1.07 -0.20
CA SER A 113 14.80 2.39 -0.48
C SER A 113 15.85 3.49 -0.23
N THR A 114 16.87 3.55 -1.09
CA THR A 114 18.08 4.37 -0.83
C THR A 114 17.77 5.86 -0.75
N TYR A 115 16.93 6.38 -1.65
CA TYR A 115 16.60 7.81 -1.69
C TYR A 115 15.64 8.19 -0.58
N LEU A 116 14.61 7.38 -0.34
CA LEU A 116 13.65 7.56 0.73
C LEU A 116 14.33 7.48 2.10
N LYS A 117 15.32 6.60 2.27
CA LYS A 117 16.12 6.51 3.50
C LYS A 117 16.94 7.76 3.76
N ALA A 118 17.58 8.31 2.72
CA ALA A 118 18.29 9.58 2.84
C ALA A 118 17.34 10.73 3.19
N ALA A 119 16.18 10.81 2.52
CA ALA A 119 15.15 11.80 2.82
C ALA A 119 14.60 11.65 4.25
N ALA A 120 14.31 10.42 4.69
CA ALA A 120 13.82 10.14 6.03
C ALA A 120 14.79 10.60 7.12
N LYS A 121 16.11 10.44 6.90
CA LYS A 121 17.12 10.95 7.83
C LYS A 121 17.11 12.48 7.90
N ASN A 122 16.96 13.16 6.76
CA ASN A 122 16.96 14.63 6.71
C ASN A 122 15.68 15.23 7.31
N GLU A 123 14.54 14.58 7.07
CA GLU A 123 13.21 15.04 7.49
C GLU A 123 12.76 14.46 8.85
N ASN A 124 13.59 13.61 9.46
CA ASN A 124 13.28 12.87 10.70
C ASN A 124 12.02 11.99 10.60
N TRP A 125 11.81 11.35 9.45
CA TRP A 125 10.76 10.32 9.32
C TRP A 125 11.22 9.03 9.98
N ILE A 126 10.36 8.48 10.83
CA ILE A 126 10.70 7.32 11.67
C ILE A 126 10.50 5.99 10.94
N ASP A 127 9.60 5.94 9.96
CA ASP A 127 9.24 4.74 9.21
C ASP A 127 8.52 5.09 7.89
N ILE A 128 8.11 4.06 7.14
CA ILE A 128 7.42 4.22 5.86
C ILE A 128 6.07 4.97 6.01
N PRO A 129 5.17 4.63 6.95
CA PRO A 129 3.92 5.37 7.15
C PRO A 129 4.14 6.86 7.42
N HIS A 130 5.16 7.23 8.22
CA HIS A 130 5.51 8.64 8.41
C HIS A 130 5.94 9.27 7.07
N ALA A 131 6.85 8.61 6.35
CA ALA A 131 7.36 9.14 5.09
C ALA A 131 6.24 9.36 4.06
N LEU A 132 5.40 8.35 3.81
CA LEU A 132 4.31 8.43 2.83
C LEU A 132 3.34 9.58 3.14
N THR A 133 2.94 9.70 4.41
CA THR A 133 2.00 10.75 4.82
C THR A 133 2.61 12.14 4.78
N SER A 134 3.87 12.29 5.18
CA SER A 134 4.61 13.56 5.07
C SER A 134 4.78 14.00 3.62
N ILE A 135 5.15 13.07 2.73
CA ILE A 135 5.28 13.34 1.29
C ILE A 135 3.93 13.78 0.71
N ARG A 136 2.86 13.03 0.98
CA ARG A 136 1.50 13.38 0.52
C ARG A 136 1.06 14.74 1.07
N ASN A 137 1.33 15.02 2.35
CA ASN A 137 0.98 16.31 2.96
C ASN A 137 1.70 17.48 2.28
N ASN A 138 2.97 17.32 1.88
CA ASN A 138 3.70 18.35 1.13
C ASN A 138 3.10 18.58 -0.27
N ILE A 139 2.55 17.54 -0.90
CA ILE A 139 1.87 17.63 -2.20
C ILE A 139 0.53 18.37 -2.08
N VAL A 140 -0.30 18.00 -1.10
CA VAL A 140 -1.67 18.53 -0.94
C VAL A 140 -1.68 19.89 -0.24
N HIS A 141 -0.74 20.13 0.68
CA HIS A 141 -0.63 21.34 1.48
C HIS A 141 0.78 21.94 1.34
N PRO A 142 1.16 22.45 0.15
CA PRO A 142 2.48 23.01 -0.06
C PRO A 142 2.71 24.20 0.89
N LYS A 143 3.80 24.17 1.67
CA LYS A 143 4.18 25.30 2.52
C LYS A 143 4.64 26.46 1.64
N LYS A 144 4.25 27.70 2.00
CA LYS A 144 4.54 28.94 1.25
C LYS A 144 6.00 29.11 0.78
N ASN A 145 6.97 28.50 1.47
CA ASN A 145 8.41 28.64 1.19
C ASN A 145 9.12 27.33 0.80
N GLN A 146 8.40 26.23 0.61
CA GLN A 146 8.98 24.97 0.10
C GLN A 146 8.60 24.79 -1.37
N LYS A 147 9.59 24.53 -2.23
CA LYS A 147 9.31 24.04 -3.58
C LYS A 147 8.56 22.71 -3.45
N MET A 148 7.46 22.57 -4.20
CA MET A 148 6.62 21.36 -4.27
C MET A 148 7.45 20.08 -4.51
N ASN A 149 8.60 20.21 -5.18
CA ASN A 149 9.52 19.11 -5.53
C ASN A 149 10.83 19.08 -4.71
N SER A 150 10.86 19.63 -3.49
CA SER A 150 12.11 19.70 -2.69
C SER A 150 12.73 18.33 -2.36
N LEU A 151 11.92 17.26 -2.33
CA LEU A 151 12.38 15.89 -2.02
C LEU A 151 13.04 15.18 -3.21
N GLY A 152 12.88 15.70 -4.43
CA GLY A 152 13.42 15.11 -5.66
C GLY A 152 12.62 13.91 -6.19
N GLU A 153 12.61 13.75 -7.51
CA GLU A 153 11.79 12.74 -8.23
C GLU A 153 12.07 11.30 -7.81
N ARG A 154 13.30 10.99 -7.38
CA ARG A 154 13.66 9.62 -6.96
C ARG A 154 13.02 9.22 -5.63
N VAL A 155 12.88 10.17 -4.70
CA VAL A 155 12.20 9.93 -3.42
C VAL A 155 10.71 9.71 -3.66
N ILE A 156 10.11 10.54 -4.52
CA ILE A 156 8.70 10.39 -4.90
C ILE A 156 8.48 9.05 -5.61
N GLY A 157 9.37 8.67 -6.55
CA GLY A 157 9.29 7.39 -7.26
C GLY A 157 9.37 6.17 -6.33
N GLU A 158 10.25 6.18 -5.32
CA GLU A 158 10.30 5.12 -4.31
C GLU A 158 9.04 5.09 -3.45
N ALA A 159 8.56 6.23 -2.98
CA ALA A 159 7.32 6.34 -2.19
C ALA A 159 6.09 5.83 -2.98
N THR A 160 5.98 6.20 -4.25
CA THR A 160 4.95 5.70 -5.17
C THR A 160 5.02 4.18 -5.33
N ARG A 161 6.22 3.60 -5.49
CA ARG A 161 6.36 2.15 -5.62
C ARG A 161 5.92 1.42 -4.36
N ILE A 162 6.27 1.96 -3.19
CA ILE A 162 5.91 1.40 -1.88
C ILE A 162 4.40 1.48 -1.65
N ILE A 163 3.75 2.61 -1.94
CA ILE A 163 2.32 2.76 -1.69
C ILE A 163 1.48 1.86 -2.60
N ILE A 164 1.91 1.64 -3.85
CA ILE A 164 1.26 0.67 -4.73
C ILE A 164 1.46 -0.75 -4.19
N TYR A 165 2.68 -1.10 -3.78
CA TYR A 165 2.95 -2.43 -3.20
C TYR A 165 2.10 -2.72 -1.96
N TYR A 166 1.99 -1.76 -1.03
CA TYR A 166 1.09 -1.91 0.10
C TYR A 166 -0.37 -2.05 -0.33
N SER A 167 -0.81 -1.30 -1.34
CA SER A 167 -2.17 -1.44 -1.88
C SER A 167 -2.44 -2.85 -2.42
N GLU A 168 -1.48 -3.45 -3.12
CA GLU A 168 -1.57 -4.85 -3.59
C GLU A 168 -1.69 -5.82 -2.43
N LEU A 169 -0.83 -5.69 -1.41
CA LEU A 169 -0.87 -6.54 -0.22
C LEU A 169 -2.21 -6.47 0.49
N LEU A 170 -2.77 -5.27 0.66
CA LEU A 170 -4.06 -5.10 1.31
C LEU A 170 -5.20 -5.74 0.50
N ILE A 171 -5.18 -5.62 -0.83
CA ILE A 171 -6.18 -6.29 -1.69
C ILE A 171 -6.02 -7.81 -1.63
N LEU A 172 -4.80 -8.34 -1.66
CA LEU A 172 -4.55 -9.78 -1.51
C LEU A 172 -5.02 -10.29 -0.15
N TYR A 173 -4.80 -9.53 0.91
CA TYR A 173 -5.32 -9.84 2.24
C TYR A 173 -6.85 -9.82 2.27
N LEU A 174 -7.48 -8.82 1.63
CA LEU A 174 -8.95 -8.74 1.53
C LEU A 174 -9.55 -9.98 0.84
N LEU A 175 -8.82 -10.55 -0.13
CA LEU A 175 -9.17 -11.79 -0.82
C LEU A 175 -8.83 -13.07 -0.03
N ASN A 176 -8.30 -12.97 1.20
CA ASN A 176 -7.79 -14.12 1.96
C ASN A 176 -6.72 -14.93 1.21
N TYR A 177 -5.93 -14.30 0.34
CA TYR A 177 -4.86 -14.98 -0.39
C TYR A 177 -3.73 -15.40 0.56
N LYS A 178 -3.25 -16.64 0.46
CA LYS A 178 -2.20 -17.23 1.31
C LYS A 178 -0.98 -17.73 0.53
N GLY A 179 -0.85 -17.31 -0.73
CA GLY A 179 0.21 -17.79 -1.60
C GLY A 179 1.49 -16.97 -1.50
N LYS A 180 2.30 -17.07 -2.57
CA LYS A 180 3.52 -16.28 -2.71
C LYS A 180 3.29 -15.02 -3.54
N ILE A 181 4.15 -14.04 -3.33
CA ILE A 181 4.20 -12.75 -4.00
C ILE A 181 5.65 -12.38 -4.32
N ILE A 182 5.85 -11.51 -5.30
CA ILE A 182 7.11 -10.81 -5.51
C ILE A 182 6.99 -9.40 -4.96
N SER A 183 7.96 -9.01 -4.14
CA SER A 183 8.00 -7.65 -3.63
C SER A 183 8.37 -6.67 -4.74
N ARG A 184 7.59 -5.59 -4.87
CA ARG A 184 7.94 -4.47 -5.75
C ARG A 184 8.99 -3.54 -5.15
N THR A 185 9.27 -3.67 -3.85
CA THR A 185 10.20 -2.79 -3.14
C THR A 185 11.59 -3.40 -2.97
N LYS A 186 11.72 -4.72 -3.15
CA LYS A 186 12.98 -5.46 -3.10
C LYS A 186 13.64 -5.55 -4.46
N ILE A 187 14.97 -5.71 -4.45
CA ILE A 187 15.74 -6.05 -5.67
C ILE A 187 15.54 -7.52 -6.05
N SER A 188 15.32 -8.37 -5.05
CA SER A 188 15.05 -9.81 -5.24
C SER A 188 13.74 -10.03 -5.97
N THR A 189 13.77 -10.83 -7.04
CA THR A 189 12.59 -11.32 -7.77
C THR A 189 12.10 -12.67 -7.26
N LYS A 190 12.68 -13.19 -6.17
CA LYS A 190 12.27 -14.48 -5.61
C LYS A 190 10.88 -14.36 -4.99
N PRO A 191 9.94 -15.28 -5.30
CA PRO A 191 8.65 -15.31 -4.63
C PRO A 191 8.78 -15.63 -3.14
N GLU A 192 8.15 -14.81 -2.31
CA GLU A 192 8.09 -14.92 -0.85
C GLU A 192 6.63 -15.16 -0.42
N PRO A 193 6.36 -15.85 0.69
CA PRO A 193 5.00 -15.94 1.23
C PRO A 193 4.46 -14.54 1.58
N VAL A 194 3.14 -14.39 1.52
CA VAL A 194 2.48 -13.18 2.03
C VAL A 194 2.79 -12.96 3.53
N PRO A 195 2.87 -11.69 4.00
CA PRO A 195 3.36 -11.42 5.35
C PRO A 195 2.50 -11.99 6.49
N TRP A 196 1.19 -12.12 6.29
CA TRP A 196 0.26 -12.64 7.30
C TRP A 196 0.26 -14.18 7.45
N GLU A 197 1.00 -14.91 6.60
CA GLU A 197 1.20 -16.36 6.79
C GLU A 197 2.43 -16.67 7.67
N ILE A 198 3.23 -15.66 8.02
CA ILE A 198 4.35 -15.81 8.93
C ILE A 198 3.83 -15.56 10.35
N GLU A 199 3.84 -16.58 11.21
CA GLU A 199 3.50 -16.41 12.63
C GLU A 199 4.52 -15.47 13.30
N LYS A 200 4.04 -14.51 14.10
CA LYS A 200 4.91 -13.69 14.96
C LYS A 200 5.53 -14.62 16.00
N SER A 201 6.85 -14.85 15.92
CA SER A 201 7.66 -15.55 16.93
C SER A 201 7.74 -14.77 18.24
#